data_AF-A0A538J0Z2-F1
#
_entry.id   AF-A0A538J0Z2-F1
#
_cell.length_a   1.000
_cell.length_b   1.000
_cell.length_c   1.000
_cell.angle_alpha   90.00
_cell.angle_beta   90.00
_cell.angle_gamma   90.00
#
_symmetry.space_group_name_H-M   'P 1'
#
loop_
_entity.id
_entity.type
_entity.pdbx_description
1 polymer ?
#
loop_
_entity_poly.entity_id
_entity_poly.type
_entity_poly.pdbx_seq_one_letter_code
_entity_poly.pdbx_strand_id
1 'polypeptide(L)'
;MVKLLRPLRRLRSEAGFGLIELAMAMVMLNVGILAIVAAFNSGAVALQRASRVQNATALADTYMERYRGFRNCQIYLDTAANGGIPTTGTYAADSAYSATQITQSTAASGAIPASCSLGGATWTCPTVATSNQLAVTAHNACALGPDGRTYVVDVYIVTVTVTGGGDQKQVTIVVRDPANATKSLARETSSFDPYSAP
;
A
#
# COMPACT_ATOMS: atom_id res chain seq x y z
N MET A 1 -66.53 9.44 60.97
CA MET A 1 -66.45 9.38 59.49
C MET A 1 -65.37 10.36 59.02
N VAL A 2 -64.09 10.06 59.23
CA VAL A 2 -62.98 11.01 58.99
C VAL A 2 -61.75 10.29 58.42
N LYS A 3 -61.34 10.77 57.24
CA LYS A 3 -60.00 10.79 56.64
C LYS A 3 -59.29 9.45 56.36
N LEU A 4 -59.49 8.95 55.14
CA LEU A 4 -58.67 7.91 54.51
C LEU A 4 -58.17 8.37 53.11
N LEU A 5 -57.67 9.60 53.01
CA LEU A 5 -57.08 10.17 51.79
C LEU A 5 -55.62 10.62 52.02
N ARG A 6 -54.76 9.71 52.48
CA ARG A 6 -53.32 9.98 52.61
C ARG A 6 -52.43 8.78 52.23
N PRO A 7 -52.35 8.42 50.94
CA PRO A 7 -51.06 7.94 50.45
C PRO A 7 -50.54 8.66 49.19
N LEU A 8 -51.33 9.50 48.51
CA LEU A 8 -50.90 10.09 47.23
C LEU A 8 -50.04 11.37 47.34
N ARG A 9 -49.90 11.95 48.54
CA ARG A 9 -49.12 13.20 48.74
C ARG A 9 -47.63 12.97 49.03
N ARG A 10 -47.18 11.72 49.23
CA ARG A 10 -45.76 11.40 49.48
C ARG A 10 -44.93 11.17 48.21
N LEU A 11 -45.56 10.96 47.05
CA LEU A 11 -44.86 10.87 45.76
C LEU A 11 -44.54 12.24 45.15
N ARG A 12 -45.02 13.33 45.77
CA ARG A 12 -44.78 14.73 45.36
C ARG A 12 -44.04 15.54 46.44
N SER A 13 -43.39 14.87 47.39
CA SER A 13 -42.35 15.50 48.21
C SER A 13 -41.01 15.33 47.51
N GLU A 14 -40.11 16.30 47.65
CA GLU A 14 -38.79 16.42 46.98
C GLU A 14 -37.90 15.15 47.05
N ALA A 15 -38.25 14.16 47.86
CA ALA A 15 -37.69 12.80 47.88
C ALA A 15 -37.85 11.99 46.57
N GLY A 16 -38.81 12.32 45.68
CA GLY A 16 -38.98 11.63 44.39
C GLY A 16 -37.99 12.07 43.30
N PHE A 17 -37.38 13.25 43.46
CA PHE A 17 -36.39 13.79 42.53
C PHE A 17 -35.12 12.94 42.50
N GLY A 18 -34.63 12.50 43.66
CA GLY A 18 -33.41 11.67 43.75
C GLY A 18 -33.54 10.27 43.12
N LEU A 19 -34.74 9.66 43.11
CA LEU A 19 -34.97 8.37 42.42
C LEU A 19 -35.00 8.53 40.91
N ILE A 20 -35.59 9.63 40.40
CA ILE A 20 -35.57 9.95 38.97
C ILE A 20 -34.16 10.33 38.53
N GLU A 21 -33.42 11.04 39.36
CA GLU A 21 -32.02 11.42 39.12
C GLU A 21 -31.12 10.19 39.03
N LEU A 22 -31.30 9.20 39.90
CA LEU A 22 -30.57 7.94 39.85
C LEU A 22 -30.98 7.07 38.66
N ALA A 23 -32.27 7.04 38.31
CA ALA A 23 -32.74 6.36 37.10
C ALA A 23 -32.18 7.01 35.82
N MET A 24 -32.16 8.34 35.75
CA MET A 24 -31.56 9.09 34.64
C MET A 24 -30.04 8.89 34.59
N ALA A 25 -29.36 8.88 35.75
CA ALA A 25 -27.93 8.59 35.85
C ALA A 25 -27.61 7.17 35.35
N MET A 26 -28.41 6.17 35.73
CA MET A 26 -28.24 4.79 35.26
C MET A 26 -28.46 4.67 33.75
N VAL A 27 -29.46 5.36 33.19
CA VAL A 27 -29.70 5.40 31.75
C VAL A 27 -28.55 6.09 31.00
N MET A 28 -28.10 7.25 31.46
CA MET A 28 -26.96 7.97 30.86
C MET A 28 -25.67 7.15 30.96
N LEU A 29 -25.46 6.44 32.07
CA LEU A 29 -24.33 5.53 32.24
C LEU A 29 -24.40 4.37 31.22
N ASN A 30 -25.56 3.73 31.08
CA ASN A 30 -25.74 2.65 30.11
C ASN A 30 -25.51 3.12 28.67
N VAL A 31 -26.04 4.29 28.32
CA VAL A 31 -25.79 4.91 27.00
C VAL A 31 -24.31 5.21 26.80
N GLY A 32 -23.64 5.76 27.83
CA GLY A 32 -22.21 6.05 27.79
C GLY A 32 -21.36 4.80 27.58
N ILE A 33 -21.64 3.70 28.29
CA ILE A 33 -20.90 2.43 28.14
C ILE A 33 -21.08 1.86 26.73
N LEU A 34 -22.32 1.85 26.20
CA LEU A 34 -22.59 1.38 24.84
C LEU A 34 -21.87 2.23 23.79
N ALA A 35 -21.80 3.55 23.99
CA ALA A 35 -21.07 4.46 23.11
C ALA A 35 -19.56 4.18 23.12
N ILE A 36 -18.97 3.94 24.29
CA ILE A 36 -17.53 3.64 24.41
C ILE A 36 -17.20 2.29 23.76
N VAL A 37 -18.03 1.26 23.93
CA VAL A 37 -17.82 -0.04 23.27
C VAL A 37 -17.88 0.08 21.75
N ALA A 38 -18.85 0.83 21.23
CA ALA A 38 -18.95 1.10 19.79
C ALA A 38 -17.73 1.87 19.27
N ALA A 39 -17.26 2.88 20.01
CA ALA A 39 -16.06 3.64 19.67
C ALA A 39 -14.80 2.78 19.69
N PHE A 40 -14.63 1.90 20.69
CA PHE A 40 -13.48 1.01 20.80
C PHE A 40 -13.42 0.02 19.63
N ASN A 41 -14.54 -0.62 19.29
CA ASN A 41 -14.60 -1.55 18.17
C ASN A 41 -14.30 -0.85 16.83
N SER A 42 -14.83 0.36 16.64
CA SER A 42 -14.55 1.16 15.45
C SER A 42 -13.08 1.59 15.38
N GLY A 43 -12.50 1.99 16.51
CA GLY A 43 -11.09 2.34 16.64
C GLY A 43 -10.16 1.16 16.34
N ALA A 44 -10.49 -0.04 16.82
CA ALA A 44 -9.72 -1.25 16.54
C ALA A 44 -9.67 -1.56 15.04
N VAL A 45 -10.79 -1.45 14.34
CA VAL A 45 -10.84 -1.66 12.87
C VAL A 45 -10.06 -0.58 12.13
N ALA A 46 -10.16 0.69 12.56
CA ALA A 46 -9.41 1.80 11.98
C ALA A 46 -7.89 1.57 12.12
N LEU A 47 -7.43 1.16 13.30
CA LEU A 47 -6.01 0.84 13.56
C LEU A 47 -5.52 -0.34 12.71
N GLN A 48 -6.33 -1.39 12.55
CA GLN A 48 -5.96 -2.51 11.68
C GLN A 48 -5.80 -2.10 10.21
N ARG A 49 -6.66 -1.19 9.72
CA ARG A 49 -6.53 -0.64 8.36
C ARG A 49 -5.27 0.22 8.23
N ALA A 50 -5.01 1.08 9.22
CA ALA A 50 -3.82 1.92 9.25
C ALA A 50 -2.53 1.09 9.24
N SER A 51 -2.46 0.04 10.07
CA SER A 51 -1.31 -0.88 10.11
C SER A 51 -1.05 -1.55 8.77
N ARG A 52 -2.10 -2.04 8.07
CA ARG A 52 -1.93 -2.65 6.74
C ARG A 52 -1.39 -1.67 5.71
N VAL A 53 -1.83 -0.41 5.75
CA VAL A 53 -1.34 0.65 4.85
C VAL A 53 0.12 0.97 5.19
N GLN A 54 0.48 1.10 6.47
CA GLN A 54 1.85 1.37 6.89
C GLN A 54 2.83 0.23 6.50
N ASN A 55 2.38 -1.02 6.58
CA ASN A 55 3.18 -2.15 6.12
C ASN A 55 3.36 -2.15 4.60
N ALA A 56 2.29 -1.79 3.86
CA ALA A 56 2.33 -1.67 2.42
C ALA A 56 3.24 -0.53 1.96
N THR A 57 3.26 0.62 2.67
CA THR A 57 4.18 1.72 2.37
C THR A 57 5.62 1.32 2.66
N ALA A 58 5.90 0.68 3.80
CA ALA A 58 7.26 0.21 4.11
C ALA A 58 7.79 -0.81 3.08
N LEU A 59 6.91 -1.67 2.54
CA LEU A 59 7.25 -2.54 1.42
C LEU A 59 7.56 -1.73 0.15
N ALA A 60 6.71 -0.77 -0.22
CA ALA A 60 6.96 0.09 -1.38
C ALA A 60 8.32 0.80 -1.26
N ASP A 61 8.59 1.41 -0.09
CA ASP A 61 9.85 2.10 0.22
C ASP A 61 11.04 1.15 0.06
N THR A 62 10.94 -0.09 0.58
CA THR A 62 12.01 -1.09 0.45
C THR A 62 12.33 -1.43 -1.01
N TYR A 63 11.30 -1.56 -1.85
CA TYR A 63 11.49 -1.80 -3.28
C TYR A 63 12.11 -0.57 -3.94
N MET A 64 11.67 0.63 -3.60
CA MET A 64 12.22 1.86 -4.17
C MET A 64 13.65 2.14 -3.74
N GLU A 65 14.02 1.85 -2.49
CA GLU A 65 15.41 1.88 -2.04
C GLU A 65 16.28 0.87 -2.79
N ARG A 66 15.74 -0.31 -3.11
CA ARG A 66 16.44 -1.28 -3.98
C ARG A 66 16.66 -0.70 -5.38
N TYR A 67 15.67 -0.01 -5.96
CA TYR A 67 15.83 0.65 -7.26
C TYR A 67 16.83 1.81 -7.23
N ARG A 68 16.91 2.56 -6.12
CA ARG A 68 17.93 3.60 -5.92
C ARG A 68 19.36 3.05 -5.90
N GLY A 69 19.55 1.80 -5.51
CA GLY A 69 20.83 1.11 -5.58
C GLY A 69 21.22 0.57 -6.96
N PHE A 70 20.31 0.61 -7.94
CA PHE A 70 20.57 0.08 -9.29
C PHE A 70 21.11 1.13 -10.24
N ARG A 71 22.02 0.69 -11.12
CA ARG A 71 22.38 1.48 -12.30
C ARG A 71 21.19 1.51 -13.25
N ASN A 72 21.06 2.59 -14.02
CA ASN A 72 19.95 2.75 -14.96
C ASN A 72 19.80 1.54 -15.91
N CYS A 73 20.93 0.93 -16.30
CA CYS A 73 20.93 -0.21 -17.20
C CYS A 73 20.42 -1.53 -16.61
N GLN A 74 20.18 -1.57 -15.30
CA GLN A 74 19.60 -2.70 -14.56
C GLN A 74 18.11 -2.51 -14.27
N ILE A 75 17.56 -1.33 -14.59
CA ILE A 75 16.15 -0.99 -14.39
C ILE A 75 15.38 -1.38 -15.64
N TYR A 76 14.84 -2.59 -15.63
CA TYR A 76 13.96 -3.15 -16.67
C TYR A 76 13.13 -4.29 -16.07
N LEU A 77 12.03 -4.66 -16.75
CA LEU A 77 11.28 -5.88 -16.44
C LEU A 77 11.81 -7.04 -17.29
N ASP A 78 12.23 -8.14 -16.65
CA ASP A 78 12.67 -9.33 -17.38
C ASP A 78 11.46 -10.10 -17.92
N THR A 79 11.35 -10.17 -19.24
CA THR A 79 10.27 -10.88 -19.94
C THR A 79 10.57 -12.36 -20.15
N ALA A 80 11.84 -12.78 -20.12
CA ALA A 80 12.22 -14.18 -20.27
C ALA A 80 11.86 -14.99 -19.01
N ALA A 81 12.14 -14.42 -17.84
CA ALA A 81 11.82 -15.06 -16.56
C ALA A 81 10.33 -15.01 -16.20
N ASN A 82 9.58 -14.05 -16.77
CA ASN A 82 8.16 -13.83 -16.44
C ASN A 82 7.17 -14.35 -17.48
N GLY A 83 7.64 -14.89 -18.61
CA GLY A 83 6.76 -15.27 -19.73
C GLY A 83 6.09 -14.07 -20.41
N GLY A 84 6.73 -12.89 -20.37
CA GLY A 84 6.21 -11.64 -20.93
C GLY A 84 5.59 -10.68 -19.90
N ILE A 85 5.05 -9.56 -20.40
CA ILE A 85 4.27 -8.60 -19.61
C ILE A 85 2.79 -8.99 -19.70
N PRO A 86 2.05 -9.10 -18.57
CA PRO A 86 0.63 -9.39 -18.62
C PRO A 86 -0.15 -8.31 -19.36
N THR A 87 -1.00 -8.73 -20.28
CA THR A 87 -1.90 -7.84 -21.04
C THR A 87 -3.33 -7.85 -20.51
N THR A 88 -3.61 -8.67 -19.49
CA THR A 88 -4.94 -8.84 -18.87
C THR A 88 -4.83 -8.91 -17.36
N GLY A 89 -5.95 -8.73 -16.65
CA GLY A 89 -6.02 -8.86 -15.19
C GLY A 89 -5.73 -7.57 -14.44
N THR A 90 -5.56 -7.67 -13.11
CA THR A 90 -5.41 -6.50 -12.22
C THR A 90 -4.14 -5.70 -12.46
N TYR A 91 -3.07 -6.33 -12.96
CA TYR A 91 -1.85 -5.65 -13.37
C TYR A 91 -2.08 -4.75 -14.60
N ALA A 92 -2.68 -5.31 -15.67
CA ALA A 92 -2.94 -4.57 -16.90
C ALA A 92 -4.06 -3.52 -16.79
N ALA A 93 -4.91 -3.63 -15.75
CA ALA A 93 -5.97 -2.67 -15.46
C ALA A 93 -5.50 -1.49 -14.58
N ASP A 94 -4.25 -1.47 -14.11
CA ASP A 94 -3.72 -0.38 -13.29
C ASP A 94 -3.47 0.89 -14.11
N SER A 95 -3.66 2.06 -13.51
CA SER A 95 -3.40 3.34 -14.18
C SER A 95 -1.92 3.57 -14.50
N ALA A 96 -0.99 2.89 -13.84
CA ALA A 96 0.45 2.94 -14.16
C ALA A 96 0.87 1.92 -15.24
N TYR A 97 -0.05 1.05 -15.67
CA TYR A 97 0.23 0.13 -16.76
C TYR A 97 0.44 0.90 -18.07
N SER A 98 1.37 0.39 -18.88
CA SER A 98 1.59 0.82 -20.25
C SER A 98 1.92 -0.40 -21.08
N ALA A 99 1.52 -0.44 -22.34
CA ALA A 99 1.95 -1.49 -23.26
C ALA A 99 3.44 -1.34 -23.64
N THR A 100 4.00 -0.13 -23.52
CA THR A 100 5.39 0.18 -23.87
C THR A 100 6.29 0.17 -22.63
N GLN A 101 6.18 -0.88 -21.81
CA GLN A 101 7.03 -1.04 -20.62
C GLN A 101 8.48 -1.29 -21.03
N ILE A 102 9.41 -0.79 -20.22
CA ILE A 102 10.83 -1.04 -20.42
C ILE A 102 11.13 -2.48 -20.03
N THR A 103 11.39 -3.30 -21.03
CA THR A 103 11.59 -4.73 -20.86
C THR A 103 12.94 -5.15 -21.41
N GLN A 104 13.46 -6.24 -20.86
CA GLN A 104 14.59 -6.95 -21.46
C GLN A 104 14.31 -8.46 -21.42
N SER A 105 14.95 -9.21 -22.30
CA SER A 105 14.87 -10.67 -22.30
C SER A 105 16.26 -11.19 -22.00
N THR A 106 16.51 -11.56 -20.74
CA THR A 106 17.78 -12.17 -20.32
C THR A 106 17.53 -13.64 -19.99
N ALA A 107 18.11 -14.54 -20.79
CA ALA A 107 18.00 -15.97 -20.53
C ALA A 107 18.66 -16.28 -19.17
N ALA A 108 17.86 -16.74 -18.21
CA ALA A 108 18.22 -17.15 -16.86
C ALA A 108 18.66 -16.01 -15.89
N SER A 109 17.75 -15.70 -14.97
CA SER A 109 17.96 -15.31 -13.57
C SER A 109 19.39 -14.89 -13.20
N GLY A 110 19.71 -13.61 -13.44
CA GLY A 110 20.85 -12.94 -12.81
C GLY A 110 21.93 -12.39 -13.74
N ALA A 111 21.81 -12.58 -15.04
CA ALA A 111 22.66 -11.87 -15.99
C ALA A 111 22.24 -10.40 -16.12
N ILE A 112 23.18 -9.47 -15.89
CA ILE A 112 23.01 -8.08 -16.29
C ILE A 112 23.14 -8.04 -17.83
N PRO A 113 22.18 -7.46 -18.57
CA PRO A 113 22.31 -7.29 -20.00
C PRO A 113 23.54 -6.43 -20.29
N ALA A 114 24.35 -6.84 -21.27
CA ALA A 114 25.57 -6.11 -21.64
C ALA A 114 25.28 -4.66 -22.02
N SER A 115 24.05 -4.34 -22.43
CA SER A 115 23.56 -2.99 -22.61
C SER A 115 22.04 -2.85 -22.43
N CYS A 116 21.60 -1.64 -22.10
CA CYS A 116 20.19 -1.24 -22.20
C CYS A 116 20.06 -0.06 -23.18
N SER A 117 18.90 0.13 -23.78
CA SER A 117 18.65 1.28 -24.66
C SER A 117 17.38 2.05 -24.29
N LEU A 118 17.46 3.38 -24.30
CA LEU A 118 16.35 4.31 -24.08
C LEU A 118 16.43 5.42 -25.15
N GLY A 119 15.35 5.67 -25.90
CA GLY A 119 15.28 6.82 -26.82
C GLY A 119 16.43 6.92 -27.85
N GLY A 120 16.88 5.78 -28.41
CA GLY A 120 18.00 5.73 -29.36
C GLY A 120 19.41 5.74 -28.73
N ALA A 121 19.54 6.02 -27.43
CA ALA A 121 20.79 5.87 -26.69
C ALA A 121 20.99 4.41 -26.25
N THR A 122 22.21 3.87 -26.37
CA THR A 122 22.59 2.52 -25.89
C THR A 122 23.66 2.65 -24.82
N TRP A 123 23.44 2.07 -23.65
CA TRP A 123 24.34 2.13 -22.50
C TRP A 123 24.89 0.75 -22.18
N THR A 124 26.20 0.58 -22.15
CA THR A 124 26.83 -0.70 -21.79
C THR A 124 26.96 -0.85 -20.27
N CYS A 125 26.43 -1.95 -19.71
CA CYS A 125 26.64 -2.30 -18.32
C CYS A 125 27.99 -3.01 -18.12
N PRO A 126 28.66 -2.88 -16.97
CA PRO A 126 29.78 -3.76 -16.62
C PRO A 126 29.32 -5.23 -16.61
N THR A 127 30.06 -6.11 -17.28
CA THR A 127 29.74 -7.54 -17.45
C THR A 127 29.91 -8.39 -16.19
N VAL A 128 30.36 -7.79 -15.08
CA VAL A 128 30.53 -8.49 -13.81
C VAL A 128 29.25 -8.30 -12.99
N ALA A 129 28.34 -9.27 -13.03
CA ALA A 129 27.23 -9.34 -12.09
C ALA A 129 27.78 -9.69 -10.70
N THR A 130 28.01 -8.69 -9.85
CA THR A 130 28.19 -8.95 -8.41
C THR A 130 26.84 -9.38 -7.82
N SER A 131 26.82 -10.18 -6.76
CA SER A 131 25.59 -10.76 -6.20
C SER A 131 24.52 -9.73 -5.76
N ASN A 132 24.85 -8.43 -5.74
CA ASN A 132 23.95 -7.31 -5.44
C ASN A 132 23.36 -6.64 -6.71
N GLN A 133 23.56 -7.22 -7.89
CA GLN A 133 23.22 -6.63 -9.19
C GLN A 133 22.13 -7.38 -9.98
N LEU A 134 21.41 -8.26 -9.31
CA LEU A 134 20.30 -9.00 -9.91
C LEU A 134 19.16 -8.01 -10.20
N ALA A 135 18.92 -7.75 -11.50
CA ALA A 135 17.81 -6.93 -11.98
C ALA A 135 16.46 -7.44 -11.44
N VAL A 136 15.48 -6.55 -11.30
CA VAL A 136 14.14 -6.97 -10.85
C VAL A 136 13.50 -7.81 -11.94
N THR A 137 13.46 -9.10 -11.64
CA THR A 137 13.06 -10.11 -12.60
C THR A 137 11.55 -10.18 -12.73
N ALA A 138 10.76 -9.77 -11.74
CA ALA A 138 9.30 -9.97 -11.69
C ALA A 138 8.50 -8.66 -11.80
N HIS A 139 7.48 -8.64 -12.66
CA HIS A 139 6.49 -7.55 -12.76
C HIS A 139 5.42 -7.63 -11.66
N ASN A 140 5.21 -8.81 -11.08
CA ASN A 140 4.33 -9.09 -9.95
C ASN A 140 5.05 -9.98 -8.92
N ALA A 141 5.49 -9.41 -7.81
CA ALA A 141 6.18 -10.13 -6.77
C ALA A 141 5.25 -10.36 -5.57
N CYS A 142 5.24 -11.59 -5.04
CA CYS A 142 4.72 -11.84 -3.71
C CYS A 142 5.79 -11.47 -2.68
N ALA A 143 5.52 -10.46 -1.85
CA ALA A 143 6.44 -9.98 -0.83
C ALA A 143 5.88 -10.21 0.58
N LEU A 144 6.73 -10.69 1.50
CA LEU A 144 6.37 -10.80 2.91
C LEU A 144 6.50 -9.43 3.57
N GLY A 145 5.38 -8.91 4.09
CA GLY A 145 5.34 -7.67 4.86
C GLY A 145 5.90 -7.84 6.27
N PRO A 146 6.23 -6.73 6.96
CA PRO A 146 6.70 -6.75 8.35
C PRO A 146 5.74 -7.41 9.35
N ASP A 147 4.45 -7.53 8.99
CA ASP A 147 3.41 -8.21 9.76
C ASP A 147 3.28 -9.71 9.48
N GLY A 148 4.20 -10.28 8.70
CA GLY A 148 4.18 -11.70 8.33
C GLY A 148 3.08 -12.05 7.31
N ARG A 149 2.44 -11.07 6.67
CA ARG A 149 1.47 -11.32 5.59
C ARG A 149 2.11 -11.14 4.23
N THR A 150 1.67 -11.94 3.27
CA THR A 150 2.09 -11.80 1.88
C THR A 150 1.27 -10.71 1.19
N TYR A 151 1.93 -9.80 0.51
CA TYR A 151 1.35 -8.75 -0.33
C TYR A 151 1.72 -9.01 -1.79
N VAL A 152 0.87 -8.57 -2.71
CA VAL A 152 1.19 -8.52 -4.14
C VAL A 152 1.78 -7.15 -4.44
N VAL A 153 3.00 -7.14 -4.97
CA VAL A 153 3.73 -5.95 -5.36
C VAL A 153 3.84 -5.95 -6.87
N ASP A 154 3.15 -5.01 -7.51
CA ASP A 154 3.28 -4.78 -8.94
C ASP A 154 4.36 -3.72 -9.18
N VAL A 155 5.16 -3.95 -10.22
CA VAL A 155 6.21 -3.04 -10.66
C VAL A 155 5.92 -2.62 -12.09
N TYR A 156 5.82 -1.33 -12.32
CA TYR A 156 5.67 -0.73 -13.64
C TYR A 156 6.90 0.11 -13.94
N ILE A 157 7.51 -0.07 -15.12
CA ILE A 157 8.67 0.67 -15.58
C ILE A 157 8.36 1.23 -16.97
N VAL A 158 8.28 2.55 -17.07
CA VAL A 158 7.94 3.26 -18.31
C VAL A 158 8.95 4.36 -18.61
N THR A 159 9.05 4.76 -19.87
CA THR A 159 9.81 5.97 -20.25
C THR A 159 8.93 7.19 -20.10
N VAL A 160 9.44 8.23 -19.47
CA VAL A 160 8.79 9.55 -19.36
C VAL A 160 9.74 10.60 -19.90
N THR A 161 9.30 11.35 -20.90
CA THR A 161 10.06 12.49 -21.41
C THR A 161 9.83 13.70 -20.52
N VAL A 162 10.91 14.25 -19.95
CA VAL A 162 10.85 15.47 -19.14
C VAL A 162 11.16 16.67 -20.03
N THR A 163 10.30 17.69 -19.97
CA THR A 163 10.48 18.94 -20.74
C THR A 163 11.82 19.59 -20.38
N GLY A 164 12.74 19.62 -21.35
CA GLY A 164 14.09 20.16 -21.17
C GLY A 164 15.10 19.24 -20.45
N GLY A 165 14.73 17.99 -20.13
CA GLY A 165 15.55 17.07 -19.33
C GLY A 165 15.80 15.68 -19.93
N GLY A 166 15.36 15.43 -21.17
CA GLY A 166 15.51 14.13 -21.83
C GLY A 166 14.55 13.05 -21.32
N ASP A 167 14.67 11.85 -21.88
CA ASP A 167 13.88 10.68 -21.48
C ASP A 167 14.41 10.09 -20.16
N GLN A 168 13.52 9.85 -19.20
CA GLN A 168 13.82 9.23 -17.92
C GLN A 168 13.06 7.92 -17.76
N LYS A 169 13.61 6.98 -16.98
CA LYS A 169 12.88 5.79 -16.58
C LYS A 169 12.05 6.10 -15.34
N GLN A 170 10.74 5.96 -15.42
CA GLN A 170 9.87 6.06 -14.25
C GLN A 170 9.52 4.66 -13.76
N VAL A 171 9.84 4.39 -12.49
CA VAL A 171 9.43 3.18 -11.79
C VAL A 171 8.25 3.53 -10.91
N THR A 172 7.18 2.74 -10.99
CA THR A 172 6.03 2.82 -10.10
C THR A 172 5.82 1.49 -9.41
N ILE A 173 5.80 1.50 -8.09
CA ILE A 173 5.53 0.35 -7.24
C ILE A 173 4.11 0.47 -6.72
N VAL A 174 3.31 -0.59 -6.88
CA VAL A 174 1.95 -0.66 -6.35
C VAL A 174 1.83 -1.88 -5.45
N VAL A 175 1.57 -1.64 -4.17
CA VAL A 175 1.35 -2.71 -3.20
C VAL A 175 -0.16 -2.90 -3.02
N ARG A 176 -0.65 -4.10 -3.29
CA ARG A 176 -2.08 -4.44 -3.27
C ARG A 176 -2.49 -5.20 -2.02
N ASP A 177 -3.76 -5.06 -1.65
CA ASP A 177 -4.34 -5.82 -0.55
C ASP A 177 -4.42 -7.31 -0.93
N PRO A 178 -3.85 -8.23 -0.14
CA PRO A 178 -3.94 -9.66 -0.43
C PRO A 178 -5.37 -10.20 -0.39
N ALA A 179 -6.27 -9.56 0.36
CA ALA A 179 -7.69 -9.94 0.38
C ALA A 179 -8.47 -9.38 -0.82
N ASN A 180 -7.94 -8.35 -1.50
CA ASN A 180 -8.55 -7.75 -2.68
C ASN A 180 -7.50 -7.10 -3.59
N ALA A 181 -7.05 -7.84 -4.61
CA ALA A 181 -6.04 -7.39 -5.55
C ALA A 181 -6.42 -6.12 -6.36
N THR A 182 -7.72 -5.78 -6.47
CA THR A 182 -8.11 -4.52 -7.13
C THR A 182 -7.79 -3.30 -6.29
N LYS A 183 -7.59 -3.47 -4.97
CA LYS A 183 -7.32 -2.37 -4.05
C LYS A 183 -5.83 -2.19 -3.85
N SER A 184 -5.29 -1.06 -4.32
CA SER A 184 -3.95 -0.60 -3.94
C SER A 184 -3.97 -0.05 -2.51
N LEU A 185 -3.03 -0.50 -1.68
CA LEU A 185 -2.81 0.00 -0.32
C LEU A 185 -1.74 1.09 -0.28
N ALA A 186 -0.71 0.96 -1.11
CA ALA A 186 0.35 1.94 -1.26
C ALA A 186 0.78 2.05 -2.73
N ARG A 187 1.23 3.24 -3.12
CA ARG A 187 1.83 3.52 -4.42
C ARG A 187 2.99 4.47 -4.22
N GLU A 188 4.13 4.13 -4.81
CA GLU A 188 5.29 5.00 -4.87
C GLU A 188 5.80 5.08 -6.30
N THR A 189 6.23 6.27 -6.71
CA THR A 189 6.74 6.52 -8.06
C THR A 189 8.00 7.36 -7.96
N SER A 190 9.04 6.98 -8.69
CA SER A 190 10.26 7.79 -8.85
C SER A 190 10.78 7.71 -10.28
N SER A 191 11.47 8.76 -10.71
CA SER A 191 12.16 8.80 -11.99
C SER A 191 13.67 8.67 -11.82
N PHE A 192 14.28 7.94 -12.75
CA PHE A 192 15.70 7.65 -12.80
C PHE A 192 16.25 8.18 -14.12
N ASP A 193 17.18 9.12 -14.01
CA ASP A 193 17.87 9.70 -15.16
C ASP A 193 18.82 8.64 -15.76
N PRO A 194 18.76 8.36 -17.07
CA PRO A 194 19.73 7.51 -17.74
C PRO A 194 21.12 8.12 -17.86
N TYR A 195 21.28 9.43 -17.70
CA TYR A 195 22.53 10.15 -17.90
C TYR A 195 23.31 10.42 -16.60
N SER A 196 22.70 10.22 -15.43
CA SER A 196 23.42 10.31 -14.16
C SER A 196 24.24 9.04 -13.90
N ALA A 197 25.55 9.20 -13.72
CA ALA A 197 26.39 8.12 -13.19
C ALA A 197 25.90 7.69 -11.78
N PRO A 198 26.07 6.42 -11.38
CA PRO A 198 25.70 5.96 -10.04
C PRO A 198 26.50 6.65 -8.93
#